data_AF-A0A0B2QTC6-F1
#
_entry.id   AF-A0A0B2QTC6-F1
#
_cell.length_a   1.000
_cell.length_b   1.000
_cell.length_c   1.000
_cell.angle_alpha   90.00
_cell.angle_beta   90.00
_cell.angle_gamma   90.00
#
_symmetry.space_group_name_H-M   'P 1'
#
loop_
_entity.id
_entity.type
_entity.pdbx_description
1 polymer ?
#
loop_
_entity_poly.entity_id
_entity_poly.type
_entity_poly.pdbx_seq_one_letter_code
_entity_poly.pdbx_strand_id
1 'polypeptide(L)'
;MFAEKPLEIDHPLYEFGSVEYHIQSQASNPQVAYLSISMSPLCHGVLPNELSYYTIEMVKGLCPNVVEIAEPAKEGYQLALKLNLNQIPRNKDYDKVIMEISTIHSVILSSQLKEILWNVNSDDALQGMYKPIKLLYHPKDLFVLIRQPQRIIAVFPIRFKEKSDVIIATNFFQVPPCNWSAIPPPELRGEAFEDLSTNGGFFIFEHQRFYSKKDEEAFGKFC
;
A
#
# COMPACT_ATOMS: atom_id res chain seq x y z
N MET A 1 8.06 -27.03 34.74
CA MET A 1 7.65 -26.09 33.68
C MET A 1 8.47 -26.43 32.45
N PHE A 2 7.90 -27.15 31.48
CA PHE A 2 8.63 -27.49 30.26
C PHE A 2 8.74 -26.22 29.43
N ALA A 3 9.97 -25.72 29.25
CA ALA A 3 10.21 -24.67 28.27
C ALA A 3 9.91 -25.25 26.89
N GLU A 4 9.01 -24.61 26.14
CA GLU A 4 8.79 -24.96 24.74
C GLU A 4 10.12 -24.91 23.99
N LYS A 5 10.39 -25.93 23.19
CA LYS A 5 11.61 -25.97 22.39
C LYS A 5 11.52 -24.88 21.31
N PRO A 6 12.61 -24.14 21.05
CA PRO A 6 12.70 -23.23 19.92
C PRO A 6 12.28 -23.92 18.63
N LEU A 7 11.22 -23.42 17.98
CA LEU A 7 10.75 -23.93 16.71
C LEU A 7 11.42 -23.16 15.57
N GLU A 8 11.94 -23.88 14.59
CA GLU A 8 12.40 -23.29 13.34
C GLU A 8 11.19 -22.93 12.47
N ILE A 9 11.19 -21.72 11.93
CA ILE A 9 10.13 -21.19 11.06
C ILE A 9 10.76 -20.87 9.72
N ASP A 10 10.13 -21.32 8.65
CA ASP A 10 10.51 -20.98 7.27
C ASP A 10 9.25 -21.02 6.40
N HIS A 11 8.53 -19.90 6.35
CA HIS A 11 7.17 -19.86 5.82
C HIS A 11 6.94 -18.66 4.88
N PRO A 12 6.56 -18.92 3.62
CA PRO A 12 6.05 -17.88 2.73
C PRO A 12 4.57 -17.60 3.06
N LEU A 13 4.18 -16.34 2.95
CA LEU A 13 2.81 -15.86 3.12
C LEU A 13 2.46 -14.93 1.97
N TYR A 14 1.22 -14.98 1.49
CA TYR A 14 0.74 -14.13 0.41
C TYR A 14 -0.40 -13.25 0.90
N GLU A 15 -0.34 -11.97 0.56
CA GLU A 15 -1.38 -11.00 0.85
C GLU A 15 -1.96 -10.41 -0.45
N PHE A 16 -3.10 -9.74 -0.30
CA PHE A 16 -3.70 -8.94 -1.35
C PHE A 16 -2.70 -7.97 -1.98
N GLY A 17 -2.84 -7.72 -3.29
CA GLY A 17 -1.93 -6.86 -4.05
C GLY A 17 -0.65 -7.55 -4.56
N SER A 18 -0.62 -8.88 -4.55
CA SER A 18 0.56 -9.67 -4.95
C SER A 18 1.79 -9.40 -4.09
N VAL A 19 1.55 -9.18 -2.80
CA VAL A 19 2.61 -9.04 -1.80
C VAL A 19 2.94 -10.42 -1.25
N GLU A 20 4.23 -10.71 -1.19
CA GLU A 20 4.78 -11.94 -0.64
C GLU A 20 5.66 -11.60 0.56
N TYR A 21 5.40 -12.28 1.67
CA TYR A 21 6.24 -12.24 2.85
C TYR A 21 6.96 -13.56 3.01
N HIS A 22 8.19 -13.51 3.50
CA HIS A 22 8.91 -14.70 3.90
C HIS A 22 9.43 -14.53 5.32
N ILE A 23 8.88 -15.34 6.23
CA ILE A 23 9.22 -15.32 7.65
C ILE A 23 10.17 -16.47 7.95
N GLN A 24 11.33 -16.15 8.52
CA GLN A 24 12.33 -17.14 8.89
C GLN A 24 12.81 -16.94 10.33
N SER A 25 12.97 -18.01 11.10
CA SER A 25 13.66 -17.99 12.38
C SER A 25 14.37 -19.32 12.63
N GLN A 26 15.59 -19.27 13.16
CA GLN A 26 16.38 -20.46 13.42
C GLN A 26 16.24 -20.93 14.87
N ALA A 27 16.15 -22.23 15.11
CA ALA A 27 16.10 -22.78 16.46
C ALA A 27 17.37 -22.46 17.29
N SER A 28 18.51 -22.24 16.62
CA SER A 28 19.78 -21.82 17.23
C SER A 28 19.77 -20.38 17.75
N ASN A 29 18.90 -19.52 17.19
CA ASN A 29 18.76 -18.13 17.59
C ASN A 29 17.28 -17.70 17.61
N PRO A 30 16.50 -18.17 18.59
CA PRO A 30 15.05 -17.94 18.63
C PRO A 30 14.65 -16.51 19.00
N GLN A 31 15.63 -15.66 19.34
CA GLN A 31 15.37 -14.26 19.67
C GLN A 31 15.34 -13.37 18.41
N VAL A 32 15.67 -13.93 17.25
CA VAL A 32 15.72 -13.20 15.99
C VAL A 32 14.84 -13.91 14.97
N ALA A 33 14.00 -13.12 14.31
CA ALA A 33 13.30 -13.54 13.11
C ALA A 33 13.68 -12.62 11.94
N TYR A 34 13.54 -13.11 10.73
CA TYR A 34 13.72 -12.36 9.50
C TYR A 34 12.39 -12.29 8.77
N LEU A 35 12.06 -11.10 8.27
CA LEU A 35 10.88 -10.83 7.45
C LEU A 35 11.36 -10.24 6.13
N SER A 36 11.24 -10.99 5.05
CA SER A 36 11.48 -10.48 3.70
C SER A 36 10.15 -10.14 3.05
N ILE A 37 10.09 -9.03 2.31
CA ILE A 37 8.87 -8.51 1.68
C ILE A 37 9.14 -8.29 0.20
N SER A 38 8.28 -8.88 -0.63
CA SER A 38 8.23 -8.69 -2.06
C SER A 38 6.92 -8.02 -2.46
N MET A 39 6.98 -6.92 -3.21
CA MET A 39 5.81 -6.17 -3.67
C MET A 39 6.09 -5.41 -4.95
N SER A 40 5.04 -5.16 -5.73
CA SER A 40 5.14 -4.35 -6.95
C SER A 40 5.16 -2.85 -6.61
N PRO A 41 5.95 -2.02 -7.30
CA PRO A 41 5.89 -0.58 -7.13
C PRO A 41 4.54 -0.03 -7.57
N LEU A 42 4.02 0.97 -6.84
CA LEU A 42 2.71 1.56 -7.13
C LEU A 42 2.60 2.20 -8.53
N CYS A 43 3.68 2.61 -9.18
CA CYS A 43 3.62 3.25 -10.51
C CYS A 43 4.62 2.61 -11.49
N HIS A 44 4.14 2.27 -12.69
CA HIS A 44 4.99 1.70 -13.73
C HIS A 44 5.90 2.77 -14.34
N GLY A 45 7.19 2.47 -14.49
CA GLY A 45 8.15 3.28 -15.26
C GLY A 45 8.78 4.49 -14.56
N VAL A 46 8.57 4.69 -13.25
CA VAL A 46 9.15 5.84 -12.52
C VAL A 46 10.02 5.44 -11.32
N LEU A 47 9.79 4.29 -10.68
CA LEU A 47 10.63 3.82 -9.57
C LEU A 47 11.48 2.61 -9.97
N PRO A 48 12.75 2.54 -9.51
CA PRO A 48 13.55 1.32 -9.60
C PRO A 48 12.85 0.18 -8.85
N ASN A 49 13.27 -1.07 -9.10
CA ASN A 49 12.87 -2.24 -8.31
C ASN A 49 13.31 -2.16 -6.83
N GLU A 50 13.90 -1.04 -6.41
CA GLU A 50 14.38 -0.77 -5.08
C GLU A 50 13.48 0.26 -4.40
N LEU A 51 13.26 0.10 -3.10
CA LEU A 51 12.53 1.09 -2.31
C LEU A 51 13.31 2.39 -2.23
N SER A 52 12.61 3.52 -2.25
CA SER A 52 13.22 4.83 -2.07
C SER A 52 13.85 4.96 -0.68
N TYR A 53 14.86 5.84 -0.56
CA TYR A 53 15.45 6.17 0.73
C TYR A 53 14.39 6.67 1.72
N TYR A 54 13.45 7.51 1.27
CA TYR A 54 12.35 7.99 2.10
C TYR A 54 11.53 6.83 2.69
N THR A 55 11.14 5.87 1.85
CA THR A 55 10.36 4.71 2.28
C THR A 55 11.11 3.85 3.28
N ILE A 56 12.41 3.61 3.05
CA ILE A 56 13.26 2.84 3.98
C ILE A 56 13.34 3.53 5.35
N GLU A 57 13.52 4.85 5.38
CA GLU A 57 13.55 5.61 6.64
C GLU A 57 12.21 5.58 7.38
N MET A 58 11.08 5.62 6.67
CA MET A 58 9.76 5.46 7.28
C MET A 58 9.59 4.09 7.93
N VAL A 59 10.08 3.02 7.29
CA VAL A 59 10.05 1.66 7.86
C VAL A 59 11.00 1.53 9.05
N LYS A 60 12.21 2.10 9.00
CA LYS A 60 13.15 2.13 10.16
C LYS A 60 12.57 2.86 11.37
N GLY A 61 11.71 3.85 11.12
CA GLY A 61 11.01 4.58 12.17
C GLY A 61 9.99 3.72 12.94
N LEU A 62 9.56 2.59 12.39
CA LEU A 62 8.65 1.65 13.06
C LEU A 62 9.40 0.86 14.12
N CYS A 63 8.93 0.90 15.37
CA CYS A 63 9.51 0.13 16.48
C CYS A 63 11.05 0.00 16.42
N PRO A 64 11.82 1.10 16.55
CA PRO A 64 13.25 1.14 16.21
C PRO A 64 14.14 0.20 17.04
N ASN A 65 13.65 -0.29 18.19
CA ASN A 65 14.37 -1.29 18.99
C ASN A 65 14.14 -2.72 18.51
N VAL A 66 13.07 -2.96 17.74
CA VAL A 66 12.63 -4.29 17.30
C VAL A 66 12.92 -4.52 15.83
N VAL A 67 12.73 -3.52 14.97
CA VAL A 67 12.87 -3.64 13.51
C VAL A 67 14.19 -3.02 13.05
N GLU A 68 14.99 -3.79 12.33
CA GLU A 68 16.24 -3.37 11.70
C GLU A 68 16.21 -3.75 10.22
N ILE A 69 16.73 -2.89 9.33
CA ILE A 69 16.92 -3.27 7.92
C ILE A 69 18.05 -4.29 7.83
N ALA A 70 17.77 -5.44 7.23
CA ALA A 70 18.78 -6.44 6.93
C ALA A 70 19.26 -6.25 5.48
N GLU A 71 20.53 -5.88 5.30
CA GLU A 71 21.14 -5.75 3.99
C GLU A 71 22.18 -6.85 3.73
N PRO A 72 22.29 -7.33 2.47
CA PRO A 72 21.40 -7.07 1.34
C PRO A 72 20.05 -7.78 1.50
N ALA A 73 19.02 -7.30 0.80
CA ALA A 73 17.77 -8.05 0.68
C ALA A 73 18.02 -9.41 0.01
N LYS A 74 17.22 -10.41 0.39
CA LYS A 74 17.25 -11.72 -0.24
C LYS A 74 16.80 -11.62 -1.70
N GLU A 75 17.40 -12.42 -2.57
CA GLU A 75 16.99 -12.50 -3.98
C GLU A 75 15.47 -12.74 -4.11
N GLY A 76 14.82 -11.92 -4.94
CA GLY A 76 13.36 -11.95 -5.13
C GLY A 76 12.56 -11.03 -4.19
N TYR A 77 13.19 -10.39 -3.21
CA TYR A 77 12.55 -9.49 -2.25
C TYR A 77 13.14 -8.09 -2.34
N GLN A 78 12.31 -7.04 -2.22
CA GLN A 78 12.77 -5.65 -2.23
C GLN A 78 13.18 -5.14 -0.84
N LEU A 79 12.73 -5.81 0.22
CA LEU A 79 13.04 -5.45 1.60
C LEU A 79 13.31 -6.71 2.43
N ALA A 80 14.34 -6.67 3.27
CA ALA A 80 14.55 -7.65 4.32
C ALA A 80 14.70 -6.93 5.66
N LEU A 81 14.02 -7.46 6.66
CA LEU A 81 13.98 -6.93 8.01
C LEU A 81 14.45 -8.00 8.98
N LYS A 82 15.22 -7.58 9.98
CA LYS A 82 15.59 -8.37 11.13
C LYS A 82 14.76 -7.90 12.32
N LEU A 83 14.00 -8.82 12.89
CA LEU A 83 13.11 -8.61 14.02
C LEU A 83 13.79 -9.12 15.29
N ASN A 84 14.08 -8.24 16.23
CA ASN A 84 14.64 -8.60 17.52
C ASN A 84 13.52 -8.89 18.53
N LEU A 85 13.11 -10.16 18.59
CA LEU A 85 11.98 -10.61 19.41
C LEU A 85 12.23 -10.43 20.91
N ASN A 86 13.48 -10.31 21.36
CA ASN A 86 13.80 -10.05 22.76
C ASN A 86 13.49 -8.60 23.21
N GLN A 87 13.37 -7.67 22.25
CA GLN A 87 13.02 -6.27 22.50
C GLN A 87 11.51 -6.04 22.51
N ILE A 88 10.70 -7.05 22.15
CA ILE A 88 9.25 -6.98 22.27
C ILE A 88 8.90 -7.03 23.77
N PRO A 89 8.17 -6.03 24.31
CA PRO A 89 7.76 -6.03 25.71
C PRO A 89 6.98 -7.30 26.07
N ARG A 90 7.08 -7.75 27.33
CA ARG A 90 6.25 -8.88 27.83
C ARG A 90 5.01 -8.42 28.60
N ASN A 91 4.82 -7.10 28.69
CA ASN A 91 3.64 -6.48 29.29
C ASN A 91 2.58 -6.22 28.21
N LYS A 92 1.46 -5.59 28.57
CA LYS A 92 0.36 -5.29 27.64
C LYS A 92 0.74 -4.38 26.44
N ASP A 93 1.96 -3.85 26.37
CA ASP A 93 2.40 -3.04 25.23
C ASP A 93 2.91 -3.87 24.04
N TYR A 94 3.01 -5.21 24.16
CA TYR A 94 3.40 -6.06 23.03
C TYR A 94 2.42 -5.95 21.85
N ASP A 95 1.12 -5.75 22.12
CA ASP A 95 0.10 -5.59 21.08
C ASP A 95 0.39 -4.39 20.18
N LYS A 96 0.93 -3.29 20.75
CA LYS A 96 1.29 -2.08 19.97
C LYS A 96 2.45 -2.36 19.02
N VAL A 97 3.45 -3.07 19.51
CA VAL A 97 4.61 -3.46 18.69
C VAL A 97 4.19 -4.39 17.55
N ILE A 98 3.33 -5.37 17.85
CA ILE A 98 2.80 -6.27 16.80
C ILE A 98 1.99 -5.47 15.78
N MET A 99 1.12 -4.54 16.22
CA MET A 99 0.38 -3.67 15.31
C MET A 99 1.30 -2.83 14.42
N GLU A 100 2.35 -2.21 14.98
CA GLU A 100 3.31 -1.42 14.19
C GLU A 100 4.03 -2.30 13.15
N ILE A 101 4.47 -3.51 13.51
CA ILE A 101 5.04 -4.46 12.55
C ILE A 101 4.02 -4.82 11.46
N SER A 102 2.75 -5.04 11.82
CA SER A 102 1.70 -5.33 10.84
C SER A 102 1.39 -4.16 9.90
N THR A 103 1.82 -2.94 10.20
CA THR A 103 1.66 -1.76 9.33
C THR A 103 2.80 -1.53 8.34
N ILE A 104 3.84 -2.37 8.32
CA ILE A 104 5.00 -2.16 7.43
C ILE A 104 4.57 -2.00 5.97
N HIS A 105 3.68 -2.85 5.48
CA HIS A 105 3.22 -2.79 4.09
C HIS A 105 2.43 -1.51 3.79
N SER A 106 1.52 -1.09 4.66
CA SER A 106 0.78 0.17 4.49
C SER A 106 1.69 1.40 4.59
N VAL A 107 2.73 1.35 5.42
CA VAL A 107 3.77 2.39 5.48
C VAL A 107 4.55 2.47 4.18
N ILE A 108 4.90 1.34 3.56
CA ILE A 108 5.58 1.33 2.26
C ILE A 108 4.68 1.95 1.18
N LEU A 109 3.43 1.48 1.06
CA LEU A 109 2.48 1.97 0.07
C LEU A 109 2.20 3.48 0.24
N SER A 110 1.93 3.91 1.48
CA SER A 110 1.65 5.32 1.77
C SER A 110 2.87 6.21 1.51
N SER A 111 4.09 5.73 1.77
CA SER A 111 5.33 6.46 1.47
C SER A 111 5.52 6.64 -0.04
N GLN A 112 5.35 5.57 -0.82
CA GLN A 112 5.39 5.63 -2.28
C GLN A 112 4.33 6.58 -2.85
N LEU A 113 3.09 6.50 -2.34
CA LEU A 113 2.01 7.40 -2.74
C LEU A 113 2.35 8.87 -2.42
N LYS A 114 2.96 9.12 -1.26
CA LYS A 114 3.39 10.47 -0.83
C LYS A 114 4.45 11.04 -1.75
N GLU A 115 5.44 10.24 -2.13
CA GLU A 115 6.49 10.64 -3.08
C GLU A 115 5.91 10.94 -4.47
N ILE A 116 5.05 10.07 -4.99
CA ILE A 116 4.37 10.28 -6.27
C ILE A 116 3.59 11.60 -6.22
N LEU A 117 2.82 11.82 -5.15
CA LEU A 117 2.08 13.05 -4.99
C LEU A 117 3.01 14.27 -4.93
N TRP A 118 4.10 14.24 -4.16
CA TRP A 118 5.04 15.36 -4.10
C TRP A 118 5.70 15.68 -5.43
N ASN A 119 6.06 14.66 -6.21
CA ASN A 119 6.81 14.81 -7.46
C ASN A 119 5.95 15.33 -8.64
N VAL A 120 4.63 15.18 -8.60
CA VAL A 120 3.71 15.63 -9.68
C VAL A 120 3.56 17.16 -9.74
N ASN A 121 4.29 17.89 -8.91
CA ASN A 121 4.00 19.28 -8.60
C ASN A 121 4.81 20.34 -9.38
N SER A 122 5.58 19.96 -10.41
CA SER A 122 6.51 20.90 -11.05
C SER A 122 6.10 21.48 -12.41
N ASP A 123 5.25 20.86 -13.25
CA ASP A 123 5.07 21.33 -14.64
C ASP A 123 3.63 21.37 -15.23
N ASP A 124 2.66 20.63 -14.70
CA ASP A 124 1.37 20.43 -15.42
C ASP A 124 0.30 21.53 -15.21
N ALA A 125 0.62 22.62 -14.52
CA ALA A 125 -0.35 23.69 -14.19
C ALA A 125 -0.72 24.60 -15.38
N LEU A 126 -0.06 24.47 -16.54
CA LEU A 126 -0.14 25.47 -17.61
C LEU A 126 -1.29 25.29 -18.62
N GLN A 127 -2.05 24.19 -18.59
CA GLN A 127 -3.14 23.94 -19.56
C GLN A 127 -4.51 23.58 -18.97
N GLY A 128 -4.67 23.59 -17.64
CA GLY A 128 -5.94 23.24 -17.00
C GLY A 128 -6.37 21.77 -17.15
N MET A 129 -5.55 20.92 -17.79
CA MET A 129 -5.69 19.47 -17.78
C MET A 129 -4.76 18.89 -16.71
N TYR A 130 -5.35 18.33 -15.67
CA TYR A 130 -4.60 17.61 -14.64
C TYR A 130 -4.30 16.21 -15.16
N LYS A 131 -3.02 15.90 -15.35
CA LYS A 131 -2.59 14.60 -15.86
C LYS A 131 -2.95 13.48 -14.87
N PRO A 132 -3.76 12.49 -15.26
CA PRO A 132 -4.05 11.35 -14.41
C PRO A 132 -2.79 10.48 -14.19
N ILE A 133 -2.60 10.02 -12.96
CA ILE A 133 -1.49 9.13 -12.58
C ILE A 133 -2.06 7.74 -12.36
N LYS A 134 -1.55 6.75 -13.07
CA LYS A 134 -2.02 5.36 -12.97
C LYS A 134 -1.22 4.64 -11.88
N LEU A 135 -1.93 4.10 -10.90
CA LEU A 135 -1.36 3.39 -9.78
C LEU A 135 -1.81 1.94 -9.76
N LEU A 136 -0.86 1.01 -9.73
CA LEU A 136 -1.08 -0.44 -9.68
C LEU A 136 -1.01 -0.89 -8.23
N TYR A 137 -2.13 -1.37 -7.70
CA TYR A 137 -2.18 -1.97 -6.36
C TYR A 137 -2.36 -3.49 -6.42
N HIS A 138 -2.68 -4.03 -7.60
CA HIS A 138 -2.69 -5.45 -7.93
C HIS A 138 -2.36 -5.58 -9.43
N PRO A 139 -1.72 -6.67 -9.92
CA PRO A 139 -1.26 -6.76 -11.31
C PRO A 139 -2.34 -6.59 -12.39
N LYS A 140 -3.63 -6.74 -12.03
CA LYS A 140 -4.77 -6.58 -12.94
C LYS A 140 -5.67 -5.40 -12.59
N ASP A 141 -5.39 -4.74 -11.48
CA ASP A 141 -6.24 -3.67 -10.96
C ASP A 141 -5.39 -2.44 -10.68
N LEU A 142 -5.78 -1.35 -11.33
CA LEU A 142 -5.20 -0.05 -11.15
C LEU A 142 -6.25 0.88 -10.56
N PHE A 143 -5.80 1.94 -9.93
CA PHE A 143 -6.61 3.12 -9.68
C PHE A 143 -5.90 4.33 -10.23
N VAL A 144 -6.66 5.39 -10.48
CA VAL A 144 -6.15 6.60 -11.11
C VAL A 144 -6.23 7.74 -10.12
N LEU A 145 -5.11 8.43 -9.93
CA LEU A 145 -4.99 9.58 -9.06
C LEU A 145 -4.93 10.86 -9.89
N ILE A 146 -5.78 11.82 -9.54
CA ILE A 146 -5.88 13.11 -10.24
C ILE A 146 -5.71 14.20 -9.19
N ARG A 147 -4.58 14.90 -9.29
CA ARG A 147 -4.21 15.97 -8.36
C ARG A 147 -4.67 17.31 -8.91
N GLN A 148 -5.51 18.01 -8.17
CA GLN A 148 -5.95 19.38 -8.46
C GLN A 148 -5.48 20.34 -7.33
N PRO A 149 -5.50 21.67 -7.52
CA PRO A 149 -4.98 22.61 -6.52
C PRO A 149 -5.66 22.49 -5.15
N GLN A 150 -6.97 22.24 -5.13
CA GLN A 150 -7.79 22.22 -3.92
C GLN A 150 -8.28 20.82 -3.51
N ARG A 151 -7.96 19.78 -4.28
CA ARG A 151 -8.43 18.42 -4.01
C ARG A 151 -7.60 17.36 -4.70
N ILE A 152 -7.66 16.14 -4.17
CA ILE A 152 -7.14 14.93 -4.81
C ILE A 152 -8.32 14.02 -5.06
N ILE A 153 -8.41 13.49 -6.28
CA ILE A 153 -9.44 12.54 -6.69
C ILE A 153 -8.75 11.21 -6.95
N ALA A 154 -9.21 10.14 -6.30
CA ALA A 154 -8.82 8.78 -6.59
C ALA A 154 -10.01 8.06 -7.23
N VAL A 155 -9.82 7.52 -8.44
CA VAL A 155 -10.84 6.80 -9.19
C VAL A 155 -10.43 5.34 -9.30
N PHE A 156 -11.29 4.44 -8.85
CA PHE A 156 -11.10 2.99 -8.90
C PHE A 156 -12.07 2.39 -9.94
N PRO A 157 -11.58 2.00 -11.12
CA PRO A 157 -12.35 1.16 -12.04
C PRO A 157 -12.52 -0.23 -11.43
N ILE A 158 -13.74 -0.59 -11.03
CA ILE A 158 -14.01 -1.83 -10.29
C ILE A 158 -14.27 -2.98 -11.26
N ARG A 159 -13.55 -4.09 -11.11
CA ARG A 159 -13.72 -5.26 -11.98
C ARG A 159 -14.09 -6.49 -11.16
N PHE A 160 -15.28 -7.02 -11.41
CA PHE A 160 -15.74 -8.27 -10.82
C PHE A 160 -15.50 -9.44 -11.77
N LYS A 161 -15.05 -10.57 -11.23
CA LYS A 161 -14.92 -11.81 -12.02
C LYS A 161 -16.29 -12.43 -12.28
N GLU A 162 -17.15 -12.45 -11.26
CA GLU A 162 -18.46 -13.06 -11.35
C GLU A 162 -19.56 -12.04 -11.64
N LYS A 163 -20.54 -12.42 -12.46
CA LYS A 163 -21.70 -11.57 -12.76
C LYS A 163 -22.60 -11.34 -11.55
N SER A 164 -22.67 -12.33 -10.64
CA SER A 164 -23.35 -12.23 -9.35
C SER A 164 -22.80 -11.07 -8.52
N ASP A 165 -21.48 -10.96 -8.43
CA ASP A 165 -20.81 -9.90 -7.67
C ASP A 165 -21.12 -8.50 -8.22
N VAL A 166 -21.25 -8.36 -9.54
CA VAL A 166 -21.69 -7.09 -10.17
C VAL A 166 -23.07 -6.68 -9.66
N ILE A 167 -24.02 -7.62 -9.63
CA ILE A 167 -25.39 -7.36 -9.17
C ILE A 167 -25.39 -6.98 -7.69
N ILE A 168 -24.66 -7.75 -6.87
CA ILE A 168 -24.56 -7.51 -5.43
C ILE A 168 -23.93 -6.15 -5.15
N ALA A 169 -22.76 -5.87 -5.74
CA ALA A 169 -22.01 -4.65 -5.51
C ALA A 169 -22.74 -3.41 -6.01
N THR A 170 -23.41 -3.49 -7.17
CA THR A 170 -24.20 -2.37 -7.69
C THR A 170 -25.32 -1.98 -6.73
N ASN A 171 -25.99 -2.95 -6.10
CA ASN A 171 -26.99 -2.68 -5.07
C ASN A 171 -26.38 -1.99 -3.84
N PHE A 172 -25.16 -2.33 -3.45
CA PHE A 172 -24.44 -1.62 -2.39
C PHE A 172 -24.05 -0.20 -2.78
N PHE A 173 -23.55 0.01 -4.01
CA PHE A 173 -23.07 1.31 -4.47
C PHE A 173 -24.19 2.33 -4.73
N GLN A 174 -25.41 1.87 -4.96
CA GLN A 174 -26.56 2.76 -5.14
C GLN A 174 -27.07 3.39 -3.82
N VAL A 175 -26.49 3.03 -2.68
CA VAL A 175 -26.87 3.58 -1.37
C VAL A 175 -25.96 4.77 -1.02
N PRO A 176 -26.51 5.98 -0.78
CA PRO A 176 -25.72 7.12 -0.29
C PRO A 176 -25.00 6.76 1.01
N PRO A 177 -23.76 7.20 1.22
CA PRO A 177 -23.07 8.30 0.53
C PRO A 177 -22.09 7.87 -0.59
N CYS A 178 -22.30 6.72 -1.23
CA CYS A 178 -21.36 6.20 -2.23
C CYS A 178 -21.20 7.12 -3.46
N ASN A 179 -19.98 7.64 -3.65
CA ASN A 179 -19.59 8.35 -4.87
C ASN A 179 -19.20 7.33 -5.96
N TRP A 180 -20.20 6.87 -6.70
CA TRP A 180 -20.05 5.86 -7.75
C TRP A 180 -20.66 6.33 -9.08
N SER A 181 -20.08 5.90 -10.19
CA SER A 181 -20.58 6.18 -11.54
C SER A 181 -20.47 4.95 -12.45
N ALA A 182 -21.49 4.71 -13.29
CA ALA A 182 -21.43 3.68 -14.32
C ALA A 182 -20.52 4.06 -15.50
N ILE A 183 -20.25 5.35 -15.70
CA ILE A 183 -19.43 5.89 -16.79
C ILE A 183 -18.14 6.51 -16.28
N PRO A 184 -17.05 6.52 -17.08
CA PRO A 184 -15.80 7.15 -16.68
C PRO A 184 -16.01 8.63 -16.31
N PRO A 185 -15.47 9.11 -15.19
CA PRO A 185 -15.51 10.52 -14.84
C PRO A 185 -14.88 11.41 -15.93
N PRO A 186 -15.35 12.65 -16.11
CA PRO A 186 -14.79 13.58 -17.12
C PRO A 186 -13.28 13.79 -16.99
N GLU A 187 -12.74 13.71 -15.78
CA GLU A 187 -11.32 13.86 -15.49
C GLU A 187 -10.45 12.75 -16.11
N LEU A 188 -11.03 11.61 -16.49
CA LEU A 188 -10.35 10.50 -17.18
C LEU A 188 -10.50 10.56 -18.70
N ARG A 189 -11.02 11.67 -19.26
CA ARG A 189 -11.17 11.82 -20.70
C ARG A 189 -9.80 11.74 -21.40
N GLY A 190 -9.70 10.84 -22.37
CA GLY A 190 -8.47 10.64 -23.17
C GLY A 190 -7.58 9.50 -22.68
N GLU A 191 -7.90 8.89 -21.53
CA GLU A 191 -7.23 7.68 -21.09
C GLU A 191 -7.55 6.47 -21.97
N ALA A 192 -6.64 5.50 -21.97
CA ALA A 192 -6.76 4.28 -22.77
C ALA A 192 -7.98 3.46 -22.38
N PHE A 193 -8.64 2.84 -23.37
CA PHE A 193 -9.88 2.09 -23.15
C PHE A 193 -9.67 0.90 -22.19
N GLU A 194 -8.52 0.25 -22.26
CA GLU A 194 -8.16 -0.89 -21.42
C GLU A 194 -8.15 -0.52 -19.94
N ASP A 195 -7.65 0.68 -19.62
CA ASP A 195 -7.57 1.19 -18.25
C ASP A 195 -8.95 1.58 -17.69
N LEU A 196 -9.85 2.02 -18.58
CA LEU A 196 -11.21 2.42 -18.24
C LEU A 196 -12.23 1.28 -18.35
N SER A 197 -11.86 0.12 -18.89
CA SER A 197 -12.77 -1.01 -19.03
C SER A 197 -13.14 -1.56 -17.66
N THR A 198 -14.44 -1.58 -17.35
CA THR A 198 -15.00 -2.03 -16.06
C THR A 198 -16.38 -2.65 -16.28
N ASN A 199 -16.74 -3.64 -15.45
CA ASN A 199 -18.09 -4.17 -15.35
C ASN A 199 -18.78 -3.79 -14.02
N GLY A 200 -18.06 -3.17 -13.08
CA GLY A 200 -18.57 -2.72 -11.78
C GLY A 200 -18.71 -1.20 -11.66
N GLY A 201 -18.32 -0.43 -12.68
CA GLY A 201 -18.31 1.03 -12.67
C GLY A 201 -17.07 1.63 -12.00
N PHE A 202 -17.15 2.91 -11.67
CA PHE A 202 -16.06 3.71 -11.12
C PHE A 202 -16.42 4.17 -9.72
N PHE A 203 -15.61 3.77 -8.75
CA PHE A 203 -15.69 4.29 -7.39
C PHE A 203 -14.78 5.51 -7.26
N ILE A 204 -15.28 6.60 -6.70
CA ILE A 204 -14.60 7.89 -6.69
C ILE A 204 -14.43 8.34 -5.25
N PHE A 205 -13.18 8.48 -4.82
CA PHE A 205 -12.85 9.12 -3.56
C PHE A 205 -12.33 10.53 -3.84
N GLU A 206 -12.90 11.51 -3.16
CA GLU A 206 -12.46 12.90 -3.24
C GLU A 206 -12.01 13.36 -1.87
N HIS A 207 -10.79 13.86 -1.81
CA HIS A 207 -10.25 14.49 -0.61
C HIS A 207 -9.97 15.96 -0.87
N GLN A 208 -10.70 16.83 -0.17
CA GLN A 208 -10.47 18.27 -0.21
C GLN A 208 -9.19 18.59 0.56
N ARG A 209 -8.28 19.32 -0.09
CA ARG A 209 -7.05 19.79 0.54
C ARG A 209 -7.37 20.96 1.46
N PHE A 210 -7.36 20.73 2.76
CA PHE A 210 -7.01 21.76 3.74
C PHE A 210 -5.72 21.31 4.42
N TYR A 211 -4.55 21.65 3.86
CA TYR A 211 -3.24 21.21 4.38
C TYR A 211 -3.18 21.25 5.93
N SER A 212 -3.37 20.09 6.55
CA SER A 212 -3.32 19.87 7.99
C SER A 212 -2.63 18.54 8.24
N LYS A 213 -1.80 18.50 9.28
CA LYS A 213 -1.05 17.32 9.72
C LYS A 213 -1.95 16.11 10.04
N LYS A 214 -3.26 16.33 10.27
CA LYS A 214 -4.27 15.28 10.47
C LYS A 214 -4.69 14.54 9.20
N ASP A 215 -4.57 15.18 8.03
CA ASP A 215 -4.98 14.57 6.75
C ASP A 215 -3.93 13.59 6.21
N GLU A 216 -2.66 13.78 6.61
CA GLU A 216 -1.58 12.83 6.32
C GLU A 216 -1.81 11.46 6.98
N GLU A 217 -2.34 11.44 8.22
CA GLU A 217 -2.72 10.21 8.92
C GLU A 217 -3.97 9.54 8.32
N ALA A 218 -4.86 10.32 7.71
CA ALA A 218 -6.06 9.78 7.09
C ALA A 218 -5.71 8.99 5.83
N PHE A 219 -4.85 9.52 4.95
CA PHE A 219 -4.43 8.82 3.73
C PHE A 219 -3.61 7.55 4.00
N GLY A 220 -2.74 7.56 5.02
CA GLY A 220 -1.96 6.38 5.42
C GLY A 220 -2.80 5.24 6.02
N LYS A 221 -4.06 5.49 6.40
CA LYS A 221 -5.00 4.45 6.86
C LYS A 221 -5.77 3.75 5.73
N PHE A 222 -5.64 4.21 4.47
CA PHE A 222 -6.31 3.62 3.32
C PHE A 222 -5.45 2.63 2.54
N CYS A 223 -4.14 2.60 2.82
CA CYS A 223 -3.23 1.58 2.33
C CYS A 223 -3.04 0.50 3.39
#